data_AF-A0A219ALF3-F1
#
_entry.id   AF-A0A219ALF3-F1
#
_cell.length_a   1.000
_cell.length_b   1.000
_cell.length_c   1.000
_cell.angle_alpha   90.00
_cell.angle_beta   90.00
_cell.angle_gamma   90.00
#
_symmetry.space_group_name_H-M   'P 1'
#
loop_
_entity.id
_entity.type
_entity.pdbx_description
1 polymer ?
#
loop_
_entity_poly.entity_id
_entity_poly.type
_entity_poly.pdbx_seq_one_letter_code
_entity_poly.pdbx_strand_id
1 'polypeptide(L)' 'MTRKDLTRFEKARILGARAIQISMGARPLVEIKKVGSLDPIDIAYSELEAGVLPLDVVREDEEEKF' A
#
# COMPACT_ATOMS: atom_id res chain seq x y z
N MET A 1 12.04 18.94 -3.63
CA MET A 1 12.94 17.79 -3.39
C MET A 1 12.10 16.69 -2.76
N THR A 2 11.58 15.78 -3.58
CA THR A 2 10.73 14.65 -3.17
C THR A 2 11.48 13.79 -2.17
N ARG A 3 11.05 13.76 -0.90
CA ARG A 3 11.45 12.70 0.04
C ARG A 3 10.98 11.39 -0.59
N LYS A 4 11.94 10.62 -1.14
CA LYS A 4 11.74 9.32 -1.78
C LYS A 4 11.15 8.25 -0.86
N ASP A 5 11.11 8.53 0.43
CA ASP A 5 10.71 7.57 1.45
C ASP A 5 9.35 7.93 2.06
N LEU A 6 8.48 6.91 2.13
CA LEU A 6 7.23 6.96 2.87
C LEU A 6 7.53 7.15 4.37
N THR A 7 6.83 8.07 5.03
CA THR A 7 6.89 8.16 6.49
C THR A 7 6.29 6.90 7.11
N ARG A 8 6.64 6.61 8.36
CA ARG A 8 6.06 5.46 9.09
C ARG A 8 4.52 5.52 9.16
N PHE A 9 3.95 6.71 9.17
CA PHE A 9 2.50 6.94 9.20
C PHE A 9 1.86 6.67 7.84
N GLU A 10 2.47 7.16 6.77
CA GLU A 10 2.03 6.89 5.40
C GLU A 10 2.10 5.39 5.09
N LYS A 11 3.23 4.75 5.44
CA LYS A 11 3.39 3.31 5.26
C LYS A 11 2.29 2.52 5.99
N ALA A 12 2.01 2.86 7.25
CA ALA A 12 0.93 2.22 8.01
C ALA A 12 -0.45 2.46 7.39
N ARG A 13 -0.71 3.69 6.90
CA ARG A 13 -2.01 4.05 6.30
C ARG A 13 -2.27 3.33 4.98
N ILE A 14 -1.26 3.26 4.11
CA ILE A 14 -1.33 2.57 2.81
C ILE A 14 -1.57 1.07 3.02
N LEU A 15 -0.79 0.44 3.91
CA LEU A 15 -0.95 -0.98 4.23
C LEU A 15 -2.33 -1.28 4.81
N GLY A 16 -2.81 -0.44 5.72
CA GLY A 16 -4.15 -0.58 6.30
C GLY A 16 -5.26 -0.44 5.26
N ALA A 17 -5.19 0.57 4.40
CA ALA A 17 -6.17 0.78 3.34
C ALA A 17 -6.18 -0.39 2.35
N ARG A 18 -5.00 -0.89 1.97
CA ARG A 18 -4.88 -2.01 1.04
C ARG A 18 -5.35 -3.33 1.66
N ALA A 19 -5.03 -3.59 2.92
CA ALA A 19 -5.52 -4.76 3.65
C ALA A 19 -7.05 -4.76 3.71
N ILE A 20 -7.70 -3.61 3.93
CA ILE A 20 -9.17 -3.50 3.91
C ILE A 20 -9.73 -3.89 2.53
N GLN A 21 -9.12 -3.41 1.43
CA GLN A 21 -9.56 -3.77 0.09
C GLN A 21 -9.50 -5.30 -0.12
N ILE A 22 -8.40 -5.93 0.29
CA ILE A 22 -8.22 -7.39 0.17
C ILE A 22 -9.27 -8.13 1.02
N SER A 23 -9.52 -7.67 2.26
CA SER A 23 -10.57 -8.22 3.12
C SER A 23 -11.97 -8.11 2.52
N MET A 24 -12.22 -7.08 1.70
CA MET A 24 -13.47 -6.89 0.96
C MET A 24 -13.56 -7.73 -0.33
N GLY A 25 -12.57 -8.60 -0.59
CA GLY A 25 -12.53 -9.46 -1.77
C GLY A 25 -11.85 -8.83 -2.98
N ALA A 26 -11.13 -7.72 -2.82
CA ALA A 26 -10.31 -7.18 -3.90
C ALA A 26 -9.18 -8.16 -4.26
N ARG A 27 -8.91 -8.30 -5.56
CA ARG A 27 -7.87 -9.20 -6.06
C ARG A 27 -6.47 -8.67 -5.70
N PRO A 28 -5.62 -9.48 -5.03
CA PRO A 28 -4.21 -9.17 -4.87
C PRO A 28 -3.46 -9.14 -6.21
N LEU A 29 -2.49 -8.25 -6.34
CA LEU A 29 -1.61 -8.13 -7.51
C LEU A 29 -0.36 -9.02 -7.39
N VAL A 30 -0.08 -9.51 -6.18
CA VAL A 30 0.96 -10.51 -5.91
C VAL A 30 0.38 -11.92 -5.88
N GLU A 31 1.19 -12.90 -6.25
CA GLU A 31 0.82 -14.31 -6.16
C GLU A 31 0.75 -14.75 -4.69
N ILE A 32 -0.46 -15.09 -4.20
CA ILE A 32 -0.69 -15.55 -2.82
C ILE A 32 0.21 -16.74 -2.44
N LYS A 33 0.52 -17.61 -3.42
CA LYS A 33 1.46 -18.74 -3.25
C LYS A 33 2.86 -18.32 -2.80
N LYS A 34 3.31 -17.11 -3.14
CA LYS A 34 4.61 -16.56 -2.73
C LYS A 34 4.56 -15.92 -1.34
N VAL A 35 3.39 -15.42 -0.94
CA VAL A 35 3.18 -14.82 0.39
C VAL A 35 3.13 -15.91 1.48
N GLY A 36 2.54 -17.06 1.16
CA GLY A 36 2.42 -18.17 2.11
C GLY A 36 1.43 -17.94 3.26
N SER A 37 0.81 -16.75 3.30
CA SER A 37 -0.21 -16.34 4.27
C SER A 37 -1.49 -15.88 3.55
N LEU A 38 -2.63 -16.10 4.18
CA LEU A 38 -3.95 -15.62 3.75
C LEU A 38 -4.33 -14.31 4.46
N ASP A 39 -3.48 -13.81 5.36
CA ASP A 39 -3.77 -12.58 6.09
C ASP A 39 -3.69 -11.36 5.16
N PRO A 40 -4.74 -10.52 5.11
CA PRO A 40 -4.78 -9.34 4.22
C PRO A 40 -3.61 -8.36 4.42
N ILE A 41 -3.10 -8.28 5.65
CA ILE A 41 -1.95 -7.43 6.00
C ILE A 41 -0.66 -7.95 5.37
N ASP A 42 -0.41 -9.25 5.42
CA ASP A 42 0.80 -9.86 4.84
C ASP A 42 0.81 -9.75 3.31
N ILE A 43 -0.37 -9.88 2.70
CA ILE A 43 -0.55 -9.70 1.26
C ILE A 43 -0.28 -8.24 0.89
N ALA A 44 -0.84 -7.27 1.62
CA ALA A 44 -0.59 -5.84 1.40
C ALA A 44 0.90 -5.49 1.60
N TYR A 45 1.57 -6.11 2.56
CA TYR A 45 3.00 -5.95 2.80
C TYR A 45 3.83 -6.45 1.61
N SER A 46 3.49 -7.62 1.10
CA SER A 46 4.12 -8.22 -0.08
C SER A 46 3.94 -7.37 -1.34
N GLU A 47 2.77 -6.76 -1.53
CA GLU A 47 2.52 -5.83 -2.64
C GLU A 47 3.34 -4.54 -2.53
N LEU A 48 3.52 -4.03 -1.31
CA LEU A 48 4.34 -2.85 -1.05
C LEU A 48 5.81 -3.14 -1.33
N GLU A 49 6.33 -4.29 -0.90
CA GLU A 49 7.72 -4.69 -1.16
C GLU A 49 7.99 -4.95 -2.65
N ALA A 50 6.99 -5.46 -3.38
CA ALA A 50 7.06 -5.63 -4.82
C ALA A 50 6.88 -4.30 -5.60
N GLY A 51 6.48 -3.20 -4.93
CA GLY A 51 6.25 -1.90 -5.58
C GLY A 51 5.06 -1.88 -6.54
N VAL A 52 4.12 -2.82 -6.41
CA VAL A 52 2.94 -2.95 -7.29
C VAL A 52 1.66 -2.42 -6.65
N LEU A 53 1.76 -1.80 -5.48
CA LEU A 53 0.62 -1.39 -4.69
C LEU A 53 -0.11 -0.21 -5.38
N PRO A 54 -1.42 -0.32 -5.68
CA PRO A 54 -2.14 0.65 -6.50
C PRO A 54 -2.69 1.81 -5.67
N LEU A 55 -1.85 2.43 -4.82
CA LEU A 55 -2.20 3.58 -3.99
C LEU A 55 -1.05 4.59 -4.02
N ASP A 56 -1.41 5.87 -4.14
CA ASP A 56 -0.48 7.00 -4.05
C ASP A 56 -0.71 7.80 -2.78
N VAL A 57 0.35 8.45 -2.29
CA VAL A 57 0.27 9.36 -1.15
C VAL A 57 0.23 10.79 -1.66
N VAL A 58 -0.87 11.48 -1.39
CA VAL A 58 -1.01 12.92 -1.61
C VAL A 58 -0.75 13.63 -0.28
N ARG A 59 0.13 14.63 -0.28
CA ARG A 59 0.46 15.45 0.90
C ARG A 59 -0.11 16.84 0.69
N GLU A 60 -0.91 17.32 1.63
CA GLU A 60 -1.58 18.64 1.55
C GLU A 60 -0.62 19.83 1.65
N ASP A 61 0.63 19.64 2.07
CA ASP A 61 1.64 20.71 2.18
C ASP A 61 2.11 21.26 0.81
N GLU A 62 1.78 20.59 -0.29
CA GLU A 62 1.94 21.17 -1.62
C GLU A 62 0.63 21.90 -1.95
N GLU A 63 0.59 23.21 -1.66
CA GLU A 63 -0.44 24.11 -2.19
C GLU A 63 -0.65 23.76 -3.67
N GLU A 64 -1.86 23.30 -4.00
CA GLU A 64 -2.27 23.03 -5.37
C GLU A 64 -2.18 24.35 -6.16
N LYS A 65 -1.04 24.56 -6.83
CA LYS A 65 -0.94 25.47 -7.96
C LYS A 65 -1.59 24.78 -9.14
N PHE A 66 -2.90 24.85 -9.19
CA PHE A 66 -3.68 24.61 -10.42
C PHE A 66 -3.36 25.66 -11.48
#